data_AF-A0A662KUZ9-F1
#
_entry.id   AF-A0A662KUZ9-F1
#
_cell.length_a   1.000
_cell.length_b   1.000
_cell.length_c   1.000
_cell.angle_alpha   90.00
_cell.angle_beta   90.00
_cell.angle_gamma   90.00
#
_symmetry.space_group_name_H-M   'P 1'
#
loop_
_entity.id
_entity.type
_entity.pdbx_description
1 polymer ?
#
loop_
_entity_poly.entity_id
_entity_poly.type
_entity_poly.pdbx_seq_one_letter_code
_entity_poly.pdbx_strand_id
1 'polypeptide(L)'
;MFLIRALGRKDYKKGTEQTKVFFSGNEVPEVSAQHVRADNIYWGYKKALERYYKAINAIHTGFAPDYVMWYVICTALMLIVIVVR
;
A
#
# COMPACT_ATOMS: atom_id res chain seq x y z
N MET A 1 -23.70 -18.21 -5.90
CA MET A 1 -23.96 -17.33 -4.74
C MET A 1 -25.44 -17.30 -4.34
N PHE A 2 -26.38 -16.97 -5.24
CA PHE A 2 -27.82 -16.86 -4.89
C PHE A 2 -28.50 -18.20 -4.53
N LEU A 3 -28.16 -19.30 -5.23
CA LEU A 3 -28.72 -20.63 -4.94
C LEU A 3 -28.37 -21.12 -3.52
N ILE A 4 -27.13 -20.90 -3.09
CA ILE A 4 -26.66 -21.27 -1.74
C ILE A 4 -27.35 -20.42 -0.67
N ARG A 5 -27.55 -19.12 -0.93
CA ARG A 5 -28.27 -18.21 -0.02
C ARG A 5 -29.75 -18.60 0.13
N ALA A 6 -30.37 -19.14 -0.92
CA ALA A 6 -31.77 -19.58 -0.89
C ALA A 6 -32.00 -20.85 -0.02
N LEU A 7 -30.95 -21.63 0.24
CA LEU A 7 -30.98 -22.81 1.13
C LEU A 7 -30.88 -22.44 2.62
N GLY A 8 -30.71 -21.15 2.94
CA GLY A 8 -30.61 -20.66 4.32
C GLY A 8 -31.91 -20.83 5.11
N ARG A 9 -31.76 -21.07 6.42
CA ARG A 9 -32.86 -21.12 7.39
C ARG A 9 -33.69 -19.85 7.36
N LYS A 10 -35.02 -19.97 7.19
CA LYS A 10 -35.96 -18.84 7.09
C LYS A 10 -36.43 -18.32 8.46
N ASP A 11 -36.18 -19.08 9.52
CA ASP A 11 -36.59 -18.83 10.90
C ASP A 11 -35.62 -17.92 11.68
N TYR A 12 -34.71 -17.23 10.98
CA TYR A 12 -33.82 -16.25 11.59
C TYR A 12 -34.56 -14.96 11.97
N LYS A 13 -34.12 -14.31 13.06
CA LYS A 13 -34.71 -13.06 13.55
C LYS A 13 -34.21 -11.87 12.73
N LYS A 14 -35.02 -11.44 11.77
CA LYS A 14 -34.74 -10.27 10.91
C LYS A 14 -34.59 -9.00 11.75
N GLY A 15 -33.62 -8.15 11.38
CA GLY A 15 -33.40 -6.86 12.05
C GLY A 15 -32.75 -6.95 13.43
N THR A 16 -32.27 -8.14 13.82
CA THR A 16 -31.54 -8.34 15.07
C THR A 16 -30.04 -8.47 14.81
N GLU A 17 -29.24 -8.54 15.87
CA GLU A 17 -27.80 -8.87 15.81
C GLU A 17 -27.53 -10.17 15.01
N GLN A 18 -28.50 -11.09 14.93
CA GLN A 18 -28.41 -12.32 14.14
C GLN A 18 -28.24 -12.07 12.62
N THR A 19 -28.59 -10.87 12.16
CA THR A 19 -28.44 -10.44 10.76
C THR A 19 -27.21 -9.59 10.49
N LYS A 20 -26.49 -9.17 11.54
CA LYS A 20 -25.26 -8.40 11.40
C LYS A 20 -24.06 -9.33 11.16
N VAL A 21 -23.02 -8.78 10.53
CA VAL A 21 -21.74 -9.49 10.38
C VAL A 21 -21.14 -9.67 11.77
N PHE A 22 -20.68 -10.89 12.06
CA PHE A 22 -20.00 -11.17 13.32
C PHE A 22 -18.67 -10.40 13.38
N PHE A 23 -18.56 -9.45 14.32
CA PHE A 23 -17.35 -8.64 14.54
C PHE A 23 -16.86 -8.79 15.98
N SER A 24 -16.76 -10.04 16.45
CA SER A 24 -16.25 -10.39 17.79
C SER A 24 -16.93 -9.64 18.94
N GLY A 25 -18.22 -9.31 18.80
CA GLY A 25 -19.00 -8.58 19.80
C GLY A 25 -18.78 -7.06 19.81
N ASN A 26 -17.91 -6.51 18.96
CA ASN A 26 -17.75 -5.07 18.79
C ASN A 26 -18.76 -4.51 17.79
N GLU A 27 -19.02 -3.21 17.86
CA GLU A 27 -19.79 -2.52 16.84
C GLU A 27 -19.09 -2.67 15.48
N VAL A 28 -19.87 -3.03 14.47
CA VAL A 28 -19.36 -3.24 13.11
C VAL A 28 -19.00 -1.86 12.55
N PRO A 29 -17.72 -1.59 12.22
CA PRO A 29 -17.32 -0.31 11.65
C PRO A 29 -17.93 -0.12 10.26
N GLU A 30 -17.89 1.09 9.72
CA GLU A 30 -18.33 1.36 8.34
C GLU A 30 -17.70 0.37 7.34
N VAL A 31 -18.43 0.04 6.28
CA VAL A 31 -18.02 -0.95 5.25
C VAL A 31 -16.62 -0.66 4.68
N SER A 32 -16.26 0.63 4.60
CA SER A 32 -14.94 1.13 4.17
C SER A 32 -13.79 0.71 5.10
N ALA A 33 -14.07 0.50 6.39
CA ALA A 33 -13.11 0.11 7.43
C ALA A 33 -13.20 -1.38 7.81
N GLN A 34 -14.19 -2.11 7.29
CA GLN A 34 -14.32 -3.57 7.51
C GLN A 34 -13.27 -4.39 6.78
N HIS A 35 -12.64 -3.84 5.73
CA HIS A 35 -11.66 -4.53 4.91
C HIS A 35 -10.24 -4.15 5.30
N VAL A 36 -9.33 -5.12 5.35
CA VAL A 36 -7.89 -4.85 5.39
C VAL A 36 -7.52 -4.19 4.07
N ARG A 37 -7.16 -2.90 4.11
CA ARG A 37 -6.78 -2.14 2.90
C ARG A 37 -5.59 -2.83 2.23
N ALA A 38 -5.55 -2.83 0.90
CA ALA A 38 -4.43 -3.41 0.13
C ALA A 38 -3.06 -2.85 0.59
N ASP A 39 -3.04 -1.59 1.04
CA ASP A 39 -1.86 -0.95 1.64
C ASP A 39 -1.32 -1.65 2.89
N ASN A 40 -2.17 -2.35 3.63
CA ASN A 40 -1.80 -3.06 4.84
C ASN A 40 -1.17 -4.43 4.56
N ILE A 41 -1.47 -5.03 3.41
CA ILE A 41 -0.94 -6.35 3.01
C ILE A 41 0.59 -6.30 2.90
N TYR A 42 1.13 -5.20 2.37
CA TYR A 42 2.57 -4.99 2.21
C TYR A 42 3.16 -4.04 3.25
N TRP A 43 2.47 -3.80 4.36
CA TRP A 43 2.93 -2.83 5.36
C TRP A 43 4.31 -3.20 5.91
N GLY A 44 4.53 -4.48 6.27
CA GLY A 44 5.83 -4.93 6.78
C GLY A 44 6.97 -4.72 5.79
N TYR A 45 6.74 -5.00 4.51
CA TYR A 45 7.71 -4.76 3.44
C TYR A 45 8.00 -3.27 3.24
N LYS A 46 6.94 -2.43 3.14
CA LYS A 46 7.09 -0.97 3.03
C LYS A 46 7.82 -0.38 4.23
N LYS A 47 7.54 -0.89 5.44
CA LYS A 47 8.16 -0.42 6.68
C LYS A 47 9.64 -0.81 6.76
N ALA A 48 9.99 -2.03 6.37
CA ALA A 48 11.38 -2.48 6.30
C ALA A 48 12.23 -1.62 5.36
N LEU A 49 11.64 -1.14 4.25
CA LEU A 49 12.32 -0.31 3.25
C LEU A 49 12.09 1.20 3.42
N GLU A 50 11.45 1.65 4.50
CA GLU A 50 11.07 3.06 4.66
C GLU A 50 12.26 4.01 4.53
N ARG A 51 13.41 3.65 5.13
CA ARG A 51 14.64 4.46 5.06
C ARG A 51 15.18 4.56 3.64
N TYR A 52 15.14 3.47 2.88
CA TYR A 52 15.56 3.43 1.48
C TYR A 52 14.69 4.35 0.63
N TYR A 53 13.36 4.25 0.76
CA TYR A 53 12.44 5.12 0.04
C TYR A 53 12.59 6.59 0.43
N LYS A 54 12.79 6.89 1.72
CA LYS A 54 13.06 8.28 2.17
C LYS A 54 14.32 8.85 1.52
N ALA A 55 15.40 8.07 1.46
CA ALA A 55 16.65 8.51 0.86
C ALA A 55 16.49 8.79 -0.65
N ILE A 56 15.82 7.90 -1.39
CA ILE A 56 15.61 8.09 -2.83
C ILE A 56 14.68 9.27 -3.12
N ASN A 57 13.61 9.41 -2.35
CA ASN A 57 12.68 10.52 -2.52
C ASN A 57 13.36 11.87 -2.24
N ALA A 58 14.31 11.93 -1.30
CA ALA A 58 15.05 13.16 -1.01
C ALA A 58 15.90 13.65 -2.20
N ILE A 59 16.30 12.76 -3.11
CA ILE A 59 17.07 13.09 -4.32
C ILE A 59 16.15 13.63 -5.44
N HIS A 60 14.84 13.40 -5.37
CA HIS A 60 13.85 13.85 -6.35
C HIS A 60 13.21 15.17 -5.93
N THR A 61 14.01 16.23 -5.88
CA THR A 61 13.58 17.57 -5.43
C THR A 61 12.58 18.24 -6.38
N GLY A 62 12.52 17.80 -7.63
CA GLY A 62 11.73 18.46 -8.69
C GLY A 62 12.37 19.77 -9.19
N PHE A 63 13.55 20.14 -8.69
CA PHE A 63 14.28 21.34 -9.10
C PHE A 63 15.18 21.04 -10.30
N ALA A 64 14.91 21.66 -11.46
CA ALA A 64 15.59 21.34 -12.71
C ALA A 64 17.13 21.35 -12.64
N PRO A 65 17.79 22.30 -11.94
CA PRO A 65 19.24 22.30 -11.79
C PRO A 65 19.83 21.06 -11.12
N ASP A 66 19.12 20.42 -10.18
CA ASP A 66 19.61 19.21 -9.51
C ASP A 66 19.76 18.05 -10.50
N TYR A 67 18.86 17.96 -11.49
CA TYR A 67 18.94 16.96 -12.56
C TYR A 67 20.10 17.23 -13.52
N VAL A 68 20.36 18.51 -13.85
CA VAL A 68 21.52 18.89 -14.66
C VAL A 68 22.82 18.54 -13.93
N MET A 69 22.88 18.79 -12.61
CA MET A 69 24.01 18.39 -11.78
C MET A 69 24.24 16.86 -11.83
N TRP A 70 23.18 16.06 -11.63
CA TRP A 70 23.29 14.59 -11.74
C TRP A 70 23.75 14.12 -13.12
N TYR A 71 23.26 14.75 -14.19
CA TYR A 71 23.71 14.45 -15.56
C TYR A 71 25.21 14.70 -15.73
N VAL A 72 25.72 15.83 -15.25
CA VAL A 72 27.15 16.17 -15.32
C VAL A 72 27.99 15.18 -14.51
N ILE A 73 27.56 14.84 -13.29
CA ILE A 73 28.26 13.86 -12.43
C ILE A 73 28.34 12.50 -13.11
N CYS A 74 27.21 11.99 -13.63
CA CYS A 74 27.18 10.71 -14.35
C CYS A 74 28.10 10.72 -15.57
N THR A 75 28.10 11.80 -16.34
CA THR A 75 28.98 11.96 -17.51
C THR A 75 30.46 11.95 -17.10
N ALA A 76 30.83 12.70 -16.07
CA ALA A 76 32.20 12.73 -15.56
C ALA A 76 32.66 11.35 -15.07
N LEU A 77 31.80 10.61 -14.35
CA LEU A 77 32.09 9.25 -13.90
C LEU A 77 32.31 8.29 -15.09
N MET A 78 31.48 8.36 -16.12
CA MET A 78 31.67 7.56 -17.34
C MET A 78 33.01 7.88 -18.01
N LEU A 79 33.36 9.16 -18.15
CA LEU A 79 34.64 9.58 -18.71
C LEU A 79 35.83 9.05 -17.91
N ILE A 80 35.76 9.12 -16.57
CA ILE A 80 36.81 8.55 -15.71
C ILE A 80 36.95 7.05 -15.96
N VAL A 81 35.85 6.30 -15.99
CA VAL A 81 35.87 4.85 -16.25
C VAL A 81 36.45 4.53 -17.64
N ILE A 82 36.22 5.37 -18.64
CA ILE A 82 36.78 5.20 -19.99
C ILE A 82 38.28 5.52 -20.02
N VAL A 83 38.71 6.59 -19.36
CA VAL A 83 40.10 7.08 -19.40
C VAL A 83 41.03 6.27 -18.51
N VAL A 84 40.53 5.75 -17.37
CA VAL A 84 41.31 4.93 -16.41
C VAL A 84 41.39 3.46 -16.84
N ARG A 85 40.78 3.11 -17.98
CA ARG A 85 40.77 1.76 -18.54
C ARG A 85 42.08 1.38 -19.21
#